data_AF-A0A1W1BNY7-F1
#
_entry.id   AF-A0A1W1BNY7-F1
#
_cell.length_a   1.000
_cell.length_b   1.000
_cell.length_c   1.000
_cell.angle_alpha   90.00
_cell.angle_beta   90.00
_cell.angle_gamma   90.00
#
_symmetry.space_group_name_H-M   'P 1'
#
loop_
_entity.id
_entity.type
_entity.pdbx_description
1 polymer ?
#
loop_
_entity_poly.entity_id
_entity_poly.type
_entity_poly.pdbx_seq_one_letter_code
_entity_poly.pdbx_strand_id
1 'polypeptide(L)' 'MNDTIQNSKEKIVEINKKIEEILVQYRLKHDELELATEEWDIGEIQEDLSNYTKEINKLKRQIHNLKSVA' A
#
# COMPACT_ATOMS: atom_id res chain seq x y z
N MET A 1 26.92 -10.56 8.27
CA MET A 1 26.67 -10.07 6.89
C MET A 1 25.54 -10.85 6.23
N ASN A 2 25.54 -12.19 6.29
CA ASN A 2 24.44 -13.02 5.78
C ASN A 2 23.10 -12.76 6.51
N ASP A 3 23.14 -12.54 7.84
CA ASP A 3 21.94 -12.29 8.65
C ASP A 3 21.27 -10.95 8.34
N THR A 4 22.04 -9.92 7.99
CA THR A 4 21.52 -8.60 7.61
C THR A 4 20.76 -8.65 6.28
N ILE A 5 21.31 -9.40 5.31
CA ILE A 5 20.68 -9.61 4.00
C ILE A 5 19.40 -10.43 4.16
N GLN A 6 19.43 -11.49 4.96
CA GLN A 6 18.29 -12.33 5.23
C GLN A 6 17.15 -11.55 5.92
N ASN A 7 17.47 -10.73 6.91
CA ASN A 7 16.51 -9.88 7.60
C ASN A 7 15.86 -8.84 6.66
N SER A 8 16.64 -8.23 5.76
CA SER A 8 16.11 -7.31 4.75
C SER A 8 15.17 -8.00 3.77
N LYS A 9 15.45 -9.25 3.36
CA LYS A 9 14.57 -10.04 2.49
C LYS A 9 13.23 -10.36 3.17
N GLU A 10 13.26 -10.78 4.43
CA GLU A 10 12.05 -11.05 5.22
C GLU A 10 11.17 -9.81 5.34
N LYS A 11 11.77 -8.65 5.68
CA LYS A 11 11.06 -7.36 5.71
C LYS A 11 10.47 -6.97 4.37
N ILE A 12 11.16 -7.21 3.26
CA ILE A 12 10.63 -6.94 1.92
C ILE A 12 9.39 -7.81 1.64
N VAL A 13 9.41 -9.08 2.04
CA VAL A 13 8.26 -9.99 1.89
C VAL A 13 7.07 -9.49 2.71
N GLU A 14 7.29 -9.09 3.97
CA GLU A 14 6.23 -8.53 4.82
C GLU A 14 5.64 -7.24 4.24
N ILE A 15 6.49 -6.34 3.75
CA ILE A 15 6.04 -5.09 3.13
C ILE A 15 5.23 -5.37 1.85
N ASN A 16 5.67 -6.32 1.02
CA ASN A 16 4.93 -6.72 -0.18
C ASN A 16 3.55 -7.29 0.17
N LYS A 17 3.46 -8.15 1.18
CA LYS A 17 2.18 -8.67 1.67
C LYS A 17 1.26 -7.53 2.12
N LYS A 18 1.79 -6.56 2.87
CA LYS A 18 1.01 -5.38 3.28
C LYS A 18 0.54 -4.54 2.08
N ILE A 19 1.37 -4.37 1.05
CA ILE A 19 0.96 -3.69 -0.19
C ILE A 19 -0.19 -4.43 -0.86
N GLU A 20 -0.15 -5.76 -0.93
CA GLU A 20 -1.23 -6.58 -1.50
C GLU A 20 -2.54 -6.42 -0.71
N GLU A 21 -2.48 -6.43 0.62
CA GLU A 21 -3.65 -6.18 1.49
C GLU A 21 -4.26 -4.80 1.24
N ILE A 22 -3.45 -3.75 1.15
CA ILE A 22 -3.93 -2.38 0.84
C ILE A 22 -4.52 -2.33 -0.56
N LEU A 23 -3.94 -3.03 -1.55
CA LEU A 23 -4.48 -3.08 -2.90
C LEU A 23 -5.84 -3.75 -2.98
N VAL A 24 -6.11 -4.74 -2.12
CA VAL A 24 -7.46 -5.33 -2.01
C VAL A 24 -8.45 -4.28 -1.48
N GLN A 25 -8.09 -3.57 -0.41
CA GLN A 25 -8.94 -2.49 0.14
C GLN A 25 -9.18 -1.37 -0.87
N TYR A 26 -8.15 -0.97 -1.61
CA TYR A 26 -8.25 0.02 -2.67
C TYR A 26 -9.27 -0.38 -3.74
N ARG A 27 -9.24 -1.64 -4.21
CA ARG A 27 -10.20 -2.13 -5.21
C ARG A 27 -11.63 -2.10 -4.68
N LEU A 28 -11.85 -2.61 -3.46
CA LEU A 28 -13.18 -2.59 -2.84
C LEU A 28 -13.72 -1.16 -2.71
N LYS A 29 -12.87 -0.23 -2.28
CA LYS A 29 -13.24 1.18 -2.11
C LYS A 29 -13.45 1.90 -3.45
N HIS A 30 -12.74 1.47 -4.50
CA HIS A 30 -12.96 1.96 -5.86
C HIS A 30 -14.28 1.44 -6.44
N ASP A 31 -14.62 0.17 -6.21
CA ASP A 31 -15.91 -0.39 -6.61
C ASP A 31 -17.06 0.32 -5.87
N GLU A 32 -16.86 0.69 -4.59
CA GLU A 32 -17.79 1.54 -3.82
C GLU A 32 -17.97 2.92 -4.46
N LEU A 33 -16.88 3.55 -4.93
CA LEU A 33 -16.92 4.83 -5.64
C LEU A 33 -17.77 4.76 -6.91
N GLU A 34 -17.65 3.67 -7.68
CA GLU A 34 -18.41 3.48 -8.92
C GLU A 34 -19.92 3.36 -8.67
N LEU A 35 -20.31 2.92 -7.47
CA LEU A 35 -21.71 2.75 -7.06
C LEU A 35 -22.25 3.97 -6.29
N ALA A 36 -21.38 4.86 -5.82
CA ALA A 36 -21.76 6.02 -5.03
C ALA A 36 -22.51 7.07 -5.88
N THR A 37 -23.64 7.54 -5.34
CA THR A 37 -24.47 8.58 -5.98
C THR A 37 -24.49 9.90 -5.20
N GLU A 38 -24.03 9.90 -3.95
CA GLU A 38 -24.01 11.07 -3.07
C GLU A 38 -22.64 11.75 -3.12
N GLU A 39 -22.62 13.07 -3.31
CA GLU A 39 -21.39 13.84 -3.48
C GLU A 39 -20.48 13.81 -2.24
N TRP A 40 -21.08 13.74 -1.05
CA TRP A 40 -20.34 13.64 0.21
C TRP A 40 -19.62 12.28 0.33
N ASP A 41 -20.34 11.18 0.08
CA ASP A 41 -19.75 9.82 0.06
C ASP A 41 -18.63 9.72 -0.98
N ILE A 42 -18.83 10.26 -2.18
CA ILE A 42 -17.81 10.32 -3.24
C ILE A 42 -16.53 11.02 -2.74
N GLY A 43 -16.68 12.13 -2.02
CA GLY A 43 -15.55 12.88 -1.46
C GLY A 43 -14.75 12.07 -0.45
N GLU A 44 -15.42 11.40 0.50
CA GLU A 44 -14.77 10.55 1.50
C GLU A 44 -14.06 9.34 0.86
N ILE A 45 -14.74 8.67 -0.08
CA ILE A 45 -14.19 7.53 -0.80
C ILE A 45 -12.94 7.94 -1.59
N GLN A 46 -12.95 9.10 -2.25
CA GLN A 46 -11.78 9.63 -2.95
C GLN A 46 -10.61 9.95 -2.01
N GLU A 47 -10.89 10.45 -0.81
CA GLU A 47 -9.86 10.68 0.21
C GLU A 47 -9.21 9.35 0.65
N ASP A 48 -10.02 8.32 0.91
CA ASP A 48 -9.53 6.99 1.26
C ASP A 48 -8.63 6.39 0.17
N LEU A 49 -9.05 6.47 -1.10
CA LEU A 49 -8.25 6.01 -2.24
C LEU A 49 -6.91 6.76 -2.36
N SER A 50 -6.92 8.06 -2.09
CA SER A 50 -5.71 8.88 -2.04
C SER A 50 -4.77 8.44 -0.91
N ASN A 51 -5.33 8.14 0.26
CA ASN A 51 -4.58 7.67 1.43
C ASN A 51 -3.94 6.30 1.19
N TYR A 52 -4.67 5.34 0.61
CA TYR A 52 -4.11 4.06 0.19
C TYR A 52 -2.95 4.22 -0.81
N THR A 53 -3.11 5.11 -1.79
CA THR A 53 -2.04 5.40 -2.77
C THR A 53 -0.77 5.95 -2.10
N LYS A 54 -0.94 6.89 -1.16
CA LYS A 54 0.19 7.44 -0.37
C LYS A 54 0.88 6.35 0.45
N GLU A 55 0.13 5.47 1.09
CA GLU A 55 0.68 4.39 1.89
C GLU A 55 1.46 3.38 1.03
N ILE A 56 0.90 2.93 -0.10
CA ILE A 56 1.60 2.05 -1.05
C ILE A 56 2.93 2.68 -1.49
N ASN A 57 2.93 3.98 -1.83
CA ASN A 57 4.15 4.66 -2.26
C ASN A 57 5.20 4.75 -1.13
N LYS A 58 4.78 4.96 0.11
CA LYS A 58 5.66 4.92 1.28
C LYS A 58 6.30 3.53 1.45
N LEU A 59 5.50 2.47 1.36
CA LEU A 59 5.97 1.08 1.46
C LEU A 59 6.93 0.72 0.32
N LYS A 60 6.66 1.14 -0.92
CA LYS A 60 7.59 0.98 -2.05
C LYS A 60 8.94 1.65 -1.82
N ARG A 61 8.95 2.86 -1.23
CA ARG A 61 10.19 3.54 -0.84
C ARG A 61 10.96 2.79 0.25
N GLN A 62 10.26 2.20 1.22
CA GLN A 62 10.88 1.35 2.23
C GLN A 62 11.56 0.13 1.61
N ILE A 63 10.92 -0.55 0.65
CA ILE A 63 11.53 -1.64 -0.11
C ILE A 63 12.78 -1.17 -0.85
N HIS A 64 12.71 -0.04 -1.54
CA HIS A 64 13.87 0.52 -2.25
C HIS A 64 15.06 0.76 -1.30
N ASN A 65 14.80 1.33 -0.13
CA ASN A 65 15.83 1.56 0.88
C ASN A 65 16.40 0.25 1.43
N LEU A 66 15.57 -0.74 1.73
CA LEU A 66 16.03 -2.06 2.21
C LEU A 66 16.90 -2.76 1.16
N LYS A 67 16.56 -2.65 -0.12
CA LYS A 67 17.37 -3.19 -1.23
C LYS A 67 18.69 -2.45 -1.43
N SER A 68 18.78 -1.18 -1.03
CA SER A 68 20.01 -0.38 -1.15
C SER A 68 21.01 -0.63 -0.02
N VAL A 69 20.57 -1.24 1.09
CA VAL A 69 21.40 -1.50 2.28
C VAL A 69 21.65 -3.01 2.49
N ALA A 70 20.90 -3.87 1.80
CA ALA A 70 21.11 -5.32 1.71
C ALA A 70 22.19 -5.65 0.67
#